data_AF-A0A832IG17-F1
#
_entry.id   AF-A0A832IG17-F1
#
_cell.length_a   1.000
_cell.length_b   1.000
_cell.length_c   1.000
_cell.angle_alpha   90.00
_cell.angle_beta   90.00
_cell.angle_gamma   90.00
#
_symmetry.space_group_name_H-M   'P 1'
#
loop_
_entity.id
_entity.type
_entity.pdbx_description
1 polymer ?
#
loop_
_entity_poly.entity_id
_entity_poly.type
_entity_poly.pdbx_seq_one_letter_code
_entity_poly.pdbx_strand_id
1 'polypeptide(L)'
;MKLNNIRLLVNNFEQSFQFYNDILGLDCTWGDKSSNFASFDIGLSSGLAIFKAALMAEAIGTERDETRPIDKFAIVIEVDNVDETYTKLKNKINFSTEPTNMEAWGIRVVH
;
A
#
# COMPACT_ATOMS: atom_id res chain seq x y z
N MET A 1 -1.25 4.66 -16.59
CA MET A 1 -1.07 5.14 -15.19
C MET A 1 -2.39 5.68 -14.70
N LYS A 2 -2.93 5.15 -13.61
CA LYS A 2 -4.13 5.66 -12.94
C LYS A 2 -3.98 5.50 -11.43
N LEU A 3 -4.67 6.32 -10.64
CA LEU A 3 -4.74 6.14 -9.19
C LEU A 3 -5.42 4.79 -8.90
N ASN A 4 -4.79 3.95 -8.10
CA ASN A 4 -5.38 2.72 -7.60
C ASN A 4 -5.99 2.97 -6.22
N ASN A 5 -5.17 3.39 -5.25
CA ASN A 5 -5.63 3.71 -3.90
C ASN A 5 -4.70 4.68 -3.17
N ILE A 6 -5.24 5.29 -2.11
CA ILE A 6 -4.46 5.88 -1.03
C ILE A 6 -4.39 4.83 0.09
N ARG A 7 -3.18 4.36 0.38
CA ARG A 7 -2.92 3.34 1.40
C ARG A 7 -2.43 3.99 2.67
N LEU A 8 -3.24 3.98 3.72
CA LEU A 8 -2.83 4.42 5.05
C LEU A 8 -1.99 3.33 5.73
N LEU A 9 -0.90 3.77 6.38
CA LEU A 9 0.01 2.89 7.10
C LEU A 9 -0.34 2.93 8.59
N VAL A 10 -0.86 1.81 9.10
CA VAL A 10 -1.45 1.72 10.43
C VAL A 10 -0.64 0.80 11.35
N ASN A 11 -0.55 1.16 12.62
CA ASN A 11 0.13 0.35 13.64
C ASN A 11 -0.81 -0.70 14.24
N ASN A 12 -2.07 -0.32 14.52
CA ASN A 12 -3.11 -1.24 14.97
C ASN A 12 -4.09 -1.50 13.83
N PHE A 13 -3.82 -2.56 13.06
CA PHE A 13 -4.63 -2.91 11.90
C PHE A 13 -6.08 -3.23 12.29
N GLU A 14 -6.26 -4.06 13.32
CA GLU A 14 -7.58 -4.50 13.76
C GLU A 14 -8.47 -3.32 14.16
N GLN A 15 -7.95 -2.43 15.01
CA GLN A 15 -8.69 -1.24 15.45
C GLN A 15 -8.96 -0.27 14.29
N SER A 16 -8.02 -0.15 13.36
CA SER A 16 -8.21 0.70 12.16
C SER A 16 -9.28 0.12 11.25
N PHE A 17 -9.28 -1.19 11.02
CA PHE A 17 -10.31 -1.86 10.23
C PHE A 17 -11.70 -1.62 10.82
N GLN A 18 -11.86 -1.86 12.13
CA GLN A 18 -13.13 -1.62 12.83
C GLN A 18 -13.57 -0.16 12.72
N PHE A 19 -12.64 0.79 12.79
CA PHE A 19 -12.98 2.19 12.62
C PHE A 19 -13.55 2.48 11.22
N TYR A 20 -12.88 2.04 10.15
CA TYR A 20 -13.34 2.33 8.79
C TYR A 20 -14.58 1.53 8.40
N ASN A 21 -14.66 0.25 8.77
CA ASN A 21 -15.78 -0.61 8.39
C ASN A 21 -16.97 -0.49 9.35
N ASP A 22 -16.76 -0.70 10.65
CA ASP A 22 -17.86 -0.82 11.63
C ASP A 22 -18.38 0.55 12.08
N ILE A 23 -17.49 1.54 12.27
CA ILE A 23 -17.85 2.87 12.81
C ILE A 23 -18.22 3.84 11.70
N LEU A 24 -17.36 3.98 10.68
CA LEU A 24 -17.64 4.86 9.54
C LEU A 24 -18.59 4.24 8.51
N GLY A 25 -18.79 2.92 8.55
CA GLY A 25 -19.71 2.22 7.64
C GLY A 25 -19.20 2.11 6.21
N LEU A 26 -17.88 2.17 5.97
CA LEU A 26 -17.33 1.98 4.63
C LEU A 26 -17.41 0.51 4.22
N ASP A 27 -17.83 0.27 2.98
CA ASP A 27 -17.90 -1.07 2.41
C ASP A 27 -16.48 -1.63 2.20
N CYS A 28 -16.16 -2.74 2.86
CA CYS A 28 -14.91 -3.45 2.63
C CYS A 28 -14.94 -4.16 1.28
N THR A 29 -14.04 -3.81 0.38
CA THR A 29 -13.93 -4.40 -0.97
C THR A 29 -12.94 -5.55 -1.03
N TRP A 30 -11.95 -5.59 -0.14
CA TRP A 30 -10.97 -6.67 -0.04
C TRP A 30 -10.40 -6.79 1.37
N GLY A 31 -10.12 -8.03 1.78
CA GLY A 31 -9.53 -8.34 3.07
C GLY A 31 -10.56 -8.35 4.20
N ASP A 32 -10.07 -8.53 5.41
CA ASP A 32 -10.89 -8.58 6.62
C ASP A 32 -10.12 -8.10 7.84
N LYS A 33 -10.80 -8.08 8.99
CA LYS A 33 -10.27 -7.68 10.28
C LYS A 33 -9.00 -8.45 10.73
N SER A 34 -8.82 -9.68 10.26
CA SER A 34 -7.67 -10.55 10.58
C SER A 34 -6.52 -10.44 9.58
N SER A 35 -6.72 -9.67 8.50
CA SER A 35 -5.74 -9.49 7.43
C SER A 35 -4.62 -8.51 7.83
N ASN A 36 -3.64 -8.35 6.95
CA ASN A 36 -2.61 -7.31 7.08
C ASN A 36 -2.87 -6.11 6.14
N PHE A 37 -3.80 -6.28 5.20
CA PHE A 37 -4.25 -5.32 4.21
C PHE A 37 -5.77 -5.40 4.12
N ALA A 38 -6.43 -4.25 3.99
CA ALA A 38 -7.83 -4.17 3.62
C ALA A 38 -8.07 -2.92 2.78
N SER A 39 -9.07 -2.96 1.91
CA SER A 39 -9.49 -1.81 1.11
C SER A 39 -10.99 -1.56 1.23
N PHE A 40 -11.36 -0.31 1.08
CA PHE A 40 -12.71 0.19 1.27
C PHE A 40 -13.16 1.00 0.06
N ASP A 41 -14.44 0.94 -0.26
CA ASP A 41 -15.05 1.81 -1.24
C ASP A 41 -15.32 3.20 -0.64
N ILE A 42 -14.93 4.22 -1.39
CA ILE A 42 -15.16 5.64 -1.07
C ILE A 42 -15.76 6.41 -2.26
N GLY A 43 -16.49 5.73 -3.13
CA GLY A 43 -16.91 6.22 -4.46
C GLY A 43 -15.89 5.90 -5.56
N LEU A 44 -14.77 5.28 -5.18
CA LEU A 44 -13.81 4.61 -6.03
C LEU A 44 -13.56 3.25 -5.38
N SER A 45 -13.91 2.17 -6.08
CA SER A 45 -13.73 0.81 -5.56
C SER A 45 -12.28 0.62 -5.11
N SER A 46 -12.10 0.24 -3.83
CA SER A 46 -10.80 0.07 -3.18
C SER A 46 -9.93 1.34 -3.09
N GLY A 47 -10.53 2.53 -3.27
CA GLY A 47 -9.81 3.81 -3.33
C GLY A 47 -9.13 4.21 -2.02
N LEU A 48 -9.63 3.72 -0.89
CA LEU A 48 -8.96 3.81 0.42
C LEU A 48 -8.49 2.42 0.84
N ALA A 49 -7.25 2.32 1.30
CA ALA A 49 -6.71 1.08 1.86
C ALA A 49 -6.01 1.32 3.19
N ILE A 50 -5.92 0.28 4.01
CA ILE A 50 -5.08 0.23 5.21
C ILE A 50 -4.07 -0.91 5.07
N PHE A 51 -2.86 -0.69 5.55
CA PHE A 51 -1.80 -1.69 5.56
C PHE A 51 -0.92 -1.52 6.79
N LYS A 52 -0.37 -2.62 7.32
CA LYS A 52 0.52 -2.55 8.48
C LYS A 52 1.78 -1.76 8.14
N ALA A 53 2.06 -0.71 8.91
CA ALA A 53 3.21 0.16 8.70
C ALA A 53 4.55 -0.61 8.73
N ALA A 54 4.68 -1.57 9.65
CA ALA A 54 5.88 -2.41 9.76
C ALA A 54 6.17 -3.22 8.50
N LEU A 55 5.14 -3.80 7.86
CA LEU A 55 5.31 -4.57 6.63
C LEU A 55 5.63 -3.67 5.44
N MET A 56 5.16 -2.42 5.44
CA MET A 56 5.57 -1.44 4.43
C MET A 56 7.04 -1.07 4.59
N ALA A 57 7.49 -0.81 5.82
CA ALA A 57 8.88 -0.49 6.11
C ALA A 57 9.82 -1.62 5.67
N GLU A 58 9.45 -2.88 5.94
CA GLU A 58 10.18 -4.06 5.45
C GLU A 58 10.24 -4.10 3.92
N ALA A 59 9.12 -3.83 3.24
CA ALA A 59 9.04 -3.86 1.77
C ALA A 59 9.92 -2.81 1.08
N ILE A 60 10.27 -1.72 1.76
CA ILE A 60 11.18 -0.67 1.24
C ILE A 60 12.55 -0.66 1.94
N GLY A 61 12.84 -1.64 2.81
CA GLY A 61 14.12 -1.80 3.49
C GLY A 61 14.44 -0.72 4.53
N THR A 62 13.44 -0.14 5.18
CA THR A 62 13.60 0.95 6.16
C THR A 62 13.29 0.53 7.59
N GLU A 63 13.03 -0.75 7.86
CA GLU A 63 12.59 -1.25 9.16
C GLU A 63 13.65 -1.13 10.27
N ARG A 64 14.92 -0.91 9.91
CA ARG A 64 16.05 -0.77 10.85
C ARG A 64 16.50 0.67 11.07
N ASP A 65 15.88 1.64 10.41
CA ASP A 65 16.23 3.05 10.55
C ASP A 65 15.33 3.73 11.59
N GLU A 66 15.72 3.62 12.86
CA GLU A 66 15.00 4.23 13.99
C GLU A 66 15.00 5.77 13.95
N THR A 67 15.85 6.38 13.11
CA THR A 67 15.95 7.85 12.98
C THR A 67 15.00 8.41 11.93
N ARG A 68 14.49 7.55 11.04
CA ARG A 68 13.60 7.97 9.96
C ARG A 68 12.17 8.16 10.48
N PRO A 69 11.49 9.27 10.13
CA PRO A 69 10.07 9.42 10.37
C PRO A 69 9.27 8.28 9.73
N ILE A 70 8.36 7.67 10.50
CA ILE A 70 7.51 6.59 10.00
C ILE A 70 6.54 7.16 8.97
N ASP A 71 6.62 6.67 7.73
CA ASP A 71 5.71 6.99 6.64
C ASP A 71 4.25 6.71 7.07
N LYS A 72 3.33 7.63 6.74
CA LYS A 72 1.92 7.56 7.20
C LYS A 72 0.97 7.04 6.14
N PHE A 73 1.34 7.17 4.88
CA PHE A 73 0.55 6.68 3.76
C PHE A 73 1.42 6.50 2.52
N ALA A 74 0.91 5.75 1.56
CA ALA A 74 1.44 5.64 0.21
C ALA A 74 0.34 5.97 -0.80
N ILE A 75 0.73 6.60 -1.92
CA ILE A 75 -0.13 6.76 -3.09
C ILE A 75 0.22 5.65 -4.06
N VAL A 76 -0.74 4.78 -4.38
CA VAL A 76 -0.51 3.64 -5.26
C VAL A 76 -1.01 3.98 -6.66
N ILE A 77 -0.10 3.99 -7.62
CA ILE A 77 -0.40 4.23 -9.04
C ILE A 77 -0.31 2.90 -9.79
N GLU A 78 -1.40 2.51 -10.44
CA GLU A 78 -1.46 1.31 -11.27
C GLU A 78 -0.93 1.61 -12.68
N VAL A 79 -0.20 0.63 -13.22
CA VAL A 79 0.35 0.62 -14.57
C VAL A 79 0.13 -0.74 -15.20
N ASP A 80 0.05 -0.76 -16.54
CA ASP A 80 -0.21 -2.01 -17.28
C ASP A 80 0.96 -3.01 -17.13
N ASN A 81 2.19 -2.51 -17.05
CA ASN A 81 3.39 -3.31 -16.84
C ASN A 81 4.44 -2.54 -16.00
N VAL A 82 4.84 -3.12 -14.87
CA VAL A 82 5.77 -2.50 -13.92
C VAL A 82 7.19 -2.43 -14.48
N ASP A 83 7.67 -3.48 -15.13
CA ASP A 83 9.04 -3.54 -15.69
C ASP A 83 9.24 -2.55 -16.83
N GLU A 84 8.27 -2.44 -17.72
CA GLU A 84 8.31 -1.46 -18.80
C GLU A 84 8.29 -0.03 -18.26
N THR A 85 7.44 0.21 -17.25
CA THR A 85 7.35 1.53 -16.60
C THR A 85 8.64 1.89 -15.88
N TYR A 86 9.20 0.96 -15.12
CA TYR A 86 10.49 1.13 -14.45
C TYR A 86 11.60 1.43 -15.46
N THR A 87 11.70 0.65 -16.54
CA THR A 87 12.71 0.87 -17.59
C THR A 87 12.61 2.26 -18.21
N LYS A 88 11.38 2.76 -18.44
CA LYS A 88 11.13 4.12 -18.98
C LYS A 88 11.50 5.24 -18.00
N LEU A 89 11.47 4.98 -16.69
CA LEU A 89 11.60 6.00 -15.65
C LEU A 89 12.89 5.95 -14.83
N LYS A 90 13.63 4.83 -14.82
CA LYS A 90 14.80 4.61 -13.94
C LYS A 90 15.94 5.62 -14.07
N ASN A 91 16.01 6.32 -15.21
CA ASN A 91 16.99 7.40 -15.43
C ASN A 91 16.50 8.78 -14.97
N LYS A 92 15.24 8.89 -14.53
CA LYS A 92 14.56 10.14 -14.12
C LYS A 92 14.12 10.11 -12.66
N ILE A 93 13.97 8.93 -12.08
CA ILE A 93 13.46 8.70 -10.73
C ILE A 93 14.48 7.84 -9.99
N ASN A 94 14.78 8.20 -8.75
CA ASN A 94 15.56 7.36 -7.85
C ASN A 94 14.60 6.42 -7.10
N PHE A 95 14.40 5.22 -7.63
CA PHE A 95 13.55 4.21 -7.00
C PHE A 95 14.23 3.67 -5.72
N SER A 96 13.41 3.38 -4.71
CA SER A 96 13.86 2.75 -3.46
C SER A 96 14.12 1.26 -3.64
N THR A 97 13.43 0.61 -4.58
CA THR A 97 13.58 -0.81 -4.88
C THR A 97 13.66 -1.09 -6.38
N GLU A 98 14.07 -2.31 -6.75
CA GLU A 98 13.84 -2.83 -8.10
C GLU A 98 12.44 -3.47 -8.22
N PRO A 99 11.90 -3.62 -9.45
CA PRO A 99 10.63 -4.32 -9.67
C PRO A 99 10.61 -5.73 -9.09
N THR A 100 9.73 -5.94 -8.10
CA THR A 100 9.69 -7.15 -7.29
C THR A 100 8.28 -7.75 -7.28
N ASN A 101 8.20 -9.08 -7.28
CA ASN A 101 6.95 -9.79 -7.05
C ASN A 101 6.70 -9.86 -5.55
N MET A 102 5.59 -9.30 -5.10
CA MET A 102 5.09 -9.44 -3.74
C MET A 102 4.05 -10.56 -3.74
N GLU A 103 4.50 -11.82 -3.67
CA GLU A 103 3.62 -13.00 -3.79
C GLU A 103 2.48 -12.99 -2.78
N ALA A 104 2.76 -12.63 -1.53
CA ALA A 104 1.76 -12.50 -0.47
C ALA A 104 0.68 -11.43 -0.78
N TRP A 105 0.97 -10.49 -1.68
CA TRP A 105 0.04 -9.44 -2.10
C TRP A 105 -0.55 -9.71 -3.49
N GLY A 106 -0.07 -10.75 -4.19
CA GLY A 106 -0.51 -11.08 -5.56
C GLY A 106 -0.18 -10.01 -6.59
N ILE A 107 0.83 -9.16 -6.35
CA ILE A 107 1.16 -8.03 -7.23
C ILE A 107 2.65 -7.95 -7.54
N ARG A 108 2.97 -7.32 -8.67
CA ARG A 108 4.31 -6.83 -9.00
C ARG A 108 4.37 -5.34 -8.69
N VAL A 109 5.43 -4.88 -8.05
CA VAL A 109 5.55 -3.48 -7.58
C VAL A 109 6.98 -2.97 -7.71
N VAL A 110 7.11 -1.65 -7.75
CA VAL A 110 8.35 -0.93 -7.55
C VAL A 110 8.03 0.30 -6.70
N HIS A 111 8.93 0.67 -5.78
CA HIS A 111 8.77 1.81 -4.89
C HIS A 111 9.78 2.91 -5.24
#